data_AF-A0A0F7NHF5-F1
#
_entry.id   AF-A0A0F7NHF5-F1
#
_cell.length_a   1.000
_cell.length_b   1.000
_cell.length_c   1.000
_cell.angle_alpha   90.00
_cell.angle_beta   90.00
_cell.angle_gamma   90.00
#
_symmetry.space_group_name_H-M   'P 1'
#
loop_
_entity.id
_entity.type
_entity.pdbx_description
1 polymer ?
#
loop_
_entity_poly.entity_id
_entity_poly.type
_entity_poly.pdbx_seq_one_letter_code
_entity_poly.pdbx_strand_id
1 'polypeptide(L)'
;MAGAAEAAARVLCDVRALADEPPVPSGVLWKLAEPGRQLDANLIRLPAHARIDTHAELDLDVLVLVVTGTGVLDTPEGPQPLAAGALLWLPHGSARSLSAGPEGLAYVTVHRRRPGMQIGRRADG
;
A
#
# COMPACT_ATOMS: atom_id res chain seq x y z
N MET A 1 9.42 30.02 21.36
CA MET A 1 8.21 29.17 21.47
C MET A 1 7.45 29.23 20.16
N ALA A 2 7.86 28.45 19.15
CA ALA A 2 7.07 28.33 17.93
C ALA A 2 5.85 27.46 18.26
N GLY A 3 4.64 28.01 18.11
CA GLY A 3 3.40 27.28 18.36
C GLY A 3 3.35 26.02 17.50
N ALA A 4 2.99 24.90 18.11
CA ALA A 4 2.70 23.68 17.36
C ALA A 4 1.62 24.04 16.33
N ALA A 5 1.92 23.87 15.03
CA ALA A 5 0.92 24.01 14.00
C ALA A 5 -0.24 23.07 14.34
N GLU A 6 -1.44 23.64 14.49
CA GLU A 6 -2.64 22.90 14.84
C GLU A 6 -2.88 21.80 13.79
N ALA A 7 -3.16 20.58 14.26
CA ALA A 7 -3.37 19.44 13.38
C ALA A 7 -4.65 19.64 12.56
N ALA A 8 -4.52 20.13 11.33
CA ALA A 8 -5.63 20.37 10.43
C ALA A 8 -5.88 19.19 9.48
N ALA A 9 -7.13 18.74 9.40
CA ALA A 9 -7.58 17.79 8.39
C ALA A 9 -7.56 18.46 7.00
N ARG A 10 -7.15 17.71 5.97
CA ARG A 10 -7.11 18.19 4.58
C ARG A 10 -7.18 17.04 3.58
N VAL A 11 -7.61 17.35 2.37
CA VAL A 11 -7.49 16.45 1.22
C VAL A 11 -6.02 16.37 0.81
N LEU A 12 -5.50 15.15 0.61
CA LEU A 12 -4.11 14.93 0.20
C LEU A 12 -3.96 14.84 -1.32
N CYS A 13 -4.82 14.06 -1.98
CA CYS A 13 -4.84 13.90 -3.43
C CYS A 13 -6.14 13.23 -3.89
N ASP A 14 -6.41 13.29 -5.19
CA ASP A 14 -7.36 12.38 -5.87
C ASP A 14 -6.58 11.17 -6.38
N VAL A 15 -6.76 10.03 -5.71
CA VAL A 15 -6.05 8.78 -6.06
C VAL A 15 -6.47 8.20 -7.40
N ARG A 16 -7.68 8.49 -7.90
CA ARG A 16 -8.12 8.04 -9.22
C ARG A 16 -7.42 8.85 -10.30
N ALA A 17 -7.41 10.18 -10.16
CA ALA A 17 -6.69 11.05 -11.07
C ALA A 17 -5.21 10.66 -11.19
N LEU A 18 -4.53 10.41 -10.06
CA LEU A 18 -3.14 9.96 -10.05
C LEU A 18 -2.94 8.57 -10.70
N ALA A 19 -3.91 7.67 -10.57
CA ALA A 19 -3.84 6.34 -11.18
C ALA A 19 -4.11 6.34 -12.69
N ASP A 20 -4.76 7.38 -13.21
CA ASP A 20 -5.20 7.50 -14.60
C ASP A 20 -4.24 8.33 -15.48
N GLU A 21 -3.23 9.02 -14.92
CA GLU A 21 -2.29 9.89 -15.66
C GLU A 21 -1.30 9.13 -16.58
N PRO A 22 -1.46 9.14 -17.92
CA PRO A 22 -0.54 8.44 -18.82
C PRO A 22 0.75 9.25 -19.09
N PRO A 23 1.90 8.60 -19.30
CA PRO A 23 2.17 7.18 -19.08
C PRO A 23 2.32 6.91 -17.57
N VAL A 24 1.43 6.11 -16.99
CA VAL A 24 1.46 5.82 -15.55
C VAL A 24 2.68 4.92 -15.28
N PRO A 25 3.74 5.39 -14.60
CA PRO A 25 4.90 4.57 -14.31
C PRO A 25 4.51 3.40 -13.42
N SER A 26 5.13 2.24 -13.59
CA SER A 26 4.98 1.15 -12.62
C SER A 26 5.65 1.52 -11.29
N GLY A 27 5.10 1.04 -10.17
CA GLY A 27 5.64 1.30 -8.84
C GLY A 27 4.81 2.28 -8.01
N VAL A 28 5.46 3.04 -7.13
CA VAL A 28 4.78 3.95 -6.19
C VAL A 28 4.46 5.27 -6.89
N LEU A 29 3.17 5.56 -7.06
CA LEU A 29 2.67 6.81 -7.66
C LEU A 29 2.58 7.94 -6.63
N TRP A 30 2.28 7.60 -5.38
CA TRP A 30 2.17 8.56 -4.29
C TRP A 30 2.46 7.88 -2.95
N LYS A 31 2.95 8.66 -1.98
CA LYS A 31 3.20 8.20 -0.60
C LYS A 31 2.82 9.28 0.40
N LEU A 32 2.22 8.86 1.52
CA LEU A 32 2.00 9.73 2.66
C LEU A 32 3.35 10.14 3.28
N ALA A 33 3.74 11.40 3.09
CA ALA A 33 5.04 11.94 3.52
C ALA A 33 4.96 12.87 4.73
N GLU A 34 3.75 13.10 5.25
CA GLU A 34 3.51 14.18 6.20
C GLU A 34 4.30 14.03 7.51
N PRO A 35 4.89 15.13 8.02
CA PRO A 35 5.55 15.13 9.33
C PRO A 35 4.59 14.71 10.44
N GLY A 36 5.10 13.96 11.42
CA GLY A 36 4.28 13.51 12.56
C GLY A 36 3.23 12.44 12.24
N ARG A 37 3.13 11.98 10.98
CA ARG A 37 2.18 10.92 10.61
C ARG A 37 2.37 9.65 11.44
N GLN A 38 1.25 9.02 11.79
CA GLN A 38 1.19 7.74 12.49
C GLN A 38 0.88 6.56 11.57
N LEU A 39 0.56 6.86 10.30
CA LEU A 39 0.30 5.88 9.25
C LEU A 39 1.38 5.98 8.17
N ASP A 40 1.62 4.87 7.49
CA ASP A 40 2.23 4.88 6.17
C ASP A 40 1.17 4.45 5.16
N ALA A 41 1.13 5.15 4.03
CA ALA A 41 0.24 4.82 2.95
C ALA A 41 0.93 5.06 1.60
N ASN A 42 0.64 4.22 0.61
CA ASN A 42 1.18 4.34 -0.73
C ASN A 42 0.08 4.05 -1.75
N LEU A 43 0.03 4.83 -2.84
CA LEU A 43 -0.66 4.43 -4.06
C LEU A 43 0.36 3.73 -4.96
N ILE A 44 0.07 2.51 -5.35
CA ILE A 44 0.96 1.65 -6.14
C ILE A 44 0.27 1.26 -7.43
N ARG A 45 1.01 1.25 -8.54
CA ARG A 45 0.60 0.70 -9.84
C ARG A 45 1.41 -0.56 -10.16
N LEU A 46 0.70 -1.65 -10.38
CA LEU A 46 1.22 -2.83 -11.06
C LEU A 46 0.88 -2.73 -12.55
N PRO A 47 1.86 -2.94 -13.46
CA PRO A 47 1.60 -3.01 -14.88
C PRO A 47 0.79 -4.27 -15.22
N ALA A 48 0.28 -4.33 -16.45
CA ALA A 48 -0.47 -5.47 -16.97
C ALA A 48 0.25 -6.79 -16.69
N HIS A 49 -0.48 -7.77 -16.18
CA HIS A 49 0.02 -9.13 -15.87
C HIS A 49 1.16 -9.21 -14.84
N ALA A 50 1.55 -8.09 -14.22
CA ALA A 50 2.57 -8.11 -13.17
C ALA A 50 2.05 -8.82 -11.93
N ARG A 51 2.98 -9.41 -11.19
CA ARG A 51 2.72 -10.14 -9.96
C ARG A 51 3.62 -9.65 -8.84
N ILE A 52 3.03 -9.53 -7.66
CA ILE A 52 3.76 -9.54 -6.39
C ILE A 52 3.72 -10.98 -5.91
N ASP A 53 4.90 -11.58 -5.83
CA ASP A 53 5.06 -12.94 -5.33
C ASP A 53 4.55 -13.09 -3.90
N THR A 54 4.31 -14.35 -3.51
CA THR A 54 3.83 -14.68 -2.18
C THR A 54 4.70 -14.05 -1.11
N HIS A 55 4.08 -13.26 -0.25
CA HIS A 55 4.74 -12.60 0.86
C HIS A 55 3.79 -12.61 2.06
N ALA A 56 4.35 -12.64 3.27
CA ALA A 56 3.63 -12.45 4.52
C ALA A 56 4.33 -11.33 5.30
N GLU A 57 3.59 -10.26 5.57
CA GLU A 57 4.09 -9.17 6.43
C GLU A 57 3.86 -9.60 7.87
N LEU A 58 4.91 -9.81 8.65
CA LEU A 58 4.81 -10.43 9.97
C LEU A 58 4.42 -9.46 11.07
N ASP A 59 4.65 -8.16 10.88
CA ASP A 59 4.56 -7.17 11.95
C ASP A 59 3.30 -6.30 11.86
N LEU A 60 2.69 -6.19 10.68
CA LEU A 60 1.66 -5.20 10.39
C LEU A 60 0.45 -5.78 9.66
N ASP A 61 -0.72 -5.40 10.16
CA ASP A 61 -1.94 -5.45 9.36
C ASP A 61 -1.87 -4.40 8.25
N VAL A 62 -2.39 -4.76 7.07
CA VAL A 62 -2.45 -3.87 5.90
C VAL A 62 -3.88 -3.82 5.38
N LEU A 63 -4.41 -2.61 5.22
CA LEU A 63 -5.60 -2.37 4.41
C LEU A 63 -5.17 -2.09 2.98
N VAL A 64 -5.86 -2.70 2.01
CA VAL A 64 -5.62 -2.47 0.58
C VAL A 64 -6.93 -2.06 -0.09
N LEU A 65 -6.96 -0.91 -0.75
CA LEU A 65 -8.09 -0.46 -1.56
C LEU A 65 -7.70 -0.47 -3.03
N VAL A 66 -8.39 -1.24 -3.86
CA VAL A 66 -8.22 -1.20 -5.31
C VAL A 66 -8.87 0.07 -5.85
N VAL A 67 -8.09 0.89 -6.54
CA VAL A 67 -8.52 2.18 -7.09
C VAL A 67 -8.94 2.03 -8.55
N THR A 68 -8.12 1.37 -9.38
CA THR A 68 -8.40 1.11 -10.79
C THR A 68 -7.89 -0.27 -11.22
N GLY A 69 -8.43 -0.77 -12.33
CA GLY A 69 -8.04 -2.05 -12.91
C GLY A 69 -8.67 -3.27 -12.23
N THR A 70 -8.16 -4.44 -12.61
CA THR A 70 -8.60 -5.74 -12.10
C THR A 70 -7.39 -6.58 -11.71
N GLY A 71 -7.62 -7.59 -10.88
CA GLY A 71 -6.55 -8.45 -10.41
C GLY A 71 -7.05 -9.66 -9.66
N VAL A 72 -6.13 -10.40 -9.05
CA VAL A 72 -6.44 -11.54 -8.19
C VAL A 72 -5.58 -11.46 -6.94
N LEU A 73 -6.22 -11.61 -5.78
CA LEU A 73 -5.58 -11.94 -4.51
C LEU A 73 -5.51 -13.45 -4.39
N ASP A 74 -4.32 -14.03 -4.37
CA ASP A 74 -4.15 -15.45 -4.05
C ASP A 74 -3.89 -15.60 -2.56
N THR A 75 -4.72 -16.40 -1.88
CA THR A 75 -4.53 -16.81 -0.47
C THR A 75 -4.52 -18.34 -0.35
N PRO A 76 -4.12 -18.92 0.80
CA PRO A 76 -4.23 -20.35 1.04
C PRO A 76 -5.65 -20.92 0.86
N GLU A 77 -6.67 -20.09 1.08
CA GLU A 77 -8.09 -20.45 0.90
C GLU A 77 -8.54 -20.41 -0.57
N GLY A 78 -7.72 -19.84 -1.45
CA GLY A 78 -7.94 -19.80 -2.89
C GLY A 78 -7.85 -18.40 -3.50
N PRO A 79 -7.95 -18.31 -4.84
CA PRO A 79 -7.92 -17.04 -5.55
C PRO A 79 -9.22 -16.25 -5.36
N GLN A 80 -9.09 -14.95 -5.11
CA GLN A 80 -10.20 -14.01 -4.98
C GLN A 80 -10.07 -12.91 -6.05
N PRO A 81 -11.04 -12.75 -6.96
CA PRO A 81 -10.98 -11.72 -7.98
C PRO A 81 -11.15 -10.33 -7.37
N LEU A 82 -10.39 -9.37 -7.91
CA LEU A 82 -10.38 -7.98 -7.48
C LEU A 82 -10.79 -7.06 -8.62
N ALA A 83 -11.50 -5.99 -8.26
CA ALA A 83 -11.87 -4.89 -9.14
C ALA A 83 -11.82 -3.57 -8.36
N ALA A 84 -11.87 -2.45 -9.07
CA ALA A 84 -11.98 -1.12 -8.49
C ALA A 84 -13.07 -1.05 -7.41
N GLY A 85 -12.73 -0.51 -6.24
CA GLY A 85 -13.60 -0.44 -5.06
C GLY A 85 -13.46 -1.62 -4.10
N ALA A 86 -12.76 -2.69 -4.44
CA ALA A 86 -12.47 -3.78 -3.50
C ALA A 86 -11.58 -3.29 -2.35
N LEU A 87 -12.01 -3.54 -1.11
CA LEU A 87 -11.26 -3.27 0.11
C LEU A 87 -10.87 -4.60 0.76
N LEU A 88 -9.57 -4.82 0.92
CA LEU A 88 -9.01 -6.02 1.51
C LEU A 88 -8.43 -5.67 2.88
N TRP A 89 -8.61 -6.58 3.84
CA TRP A 89 -7.84 -6.60 5.07
C TRP A 89 -6.87 -7.77 5.01
N LEU A 90 -5.59 -7.48 5.17
CA LEU A 90 -4.51 -8.46 5.25
C LEU A 90 -3.97 -8.43 6.67
N PRO A 91 -4.38 -9.36 7.54
CA PRO A 91 -3.80 -9.49 8.86
C PRO A 91 -2.30 -9.79 8.76
N HIS A 92 -1.51 -9.32 9.73
CA HIS A 92 -0.11 -9.72 9.85
C HIS A 92 0.02 -11.25 9.88
N GLY A 93 1.07 -11.76 9.23
CA GLY A 93 1.31 -13.19 9.04
C GLY A 93 0.50 -13.84 7.91
N SER A 94 -0.49 -13.16 7.33
CA SER A 94 -1.25 -13.71 6.19
C SER A 94 -0.35 -13.86 4.95
N ALA A 95 -0.24 -15.08 4.44
CA ALA A 95 0.43 -15.35 3.18
C ALA A 95 -0.51 -14.96 2.02
N ARG A 96 -0.02 -14.13 1.11
CA ARG A 96 -0.79 -13.67 -0.04
C ARG A 96 0.09 -13.30 -1.21
N SER A 97 -0.41 -13.48 -2.42
CA SER A 97 0.15 -12.95 -3.66
C SER A 97 -0.88 -12.05 -4.35
N LEU A 98 -0.41 -11.06 -5.12
CA LEU A 98 -1.30 -10.14 -5.83
C LEU A 98 -0.89 -10.11 -7.30
N SER A 99 -1.83 -10.32 -8.21
CA SER A 99 -1.60 -10.20 -9.65
C SER A 99 -2.51 -9.17 -10.29
N ALA A 100 -1.98 -8.46 -11.28
CA ALA A 100 -2.72 -7.50 -12.09
C ALA A 100 -3.32 -8.18 -13.33
N GLY A 101 -4.52 -7.73 -13.69
CA GLY A 101 -5.17 -8.06 -14.96
C GLY A 101 -4.54 -7.35 -16.17
N PRO A 102 -5.17 -7.46 -17.34
CA PRO A 102 -4.65 -6.91 -18.60
C PRO A 102 -4.46 -5.39 -18.63
N GLU A 103 -5.26 -4.64 -17.86
CA GLU A 103 -5.18 -3.17 -17.79
C GLU A 103 -4.18 -2.68 -16.71
N GLY A 104 -3.53 -3.60 -16.01
CA GLY A 104 -2.82 -3.30 -14.77
C GLY A 104 -3.77 -3.17 -13.57
N LEU A 105 -3.19 -2.85 -12.41
CA LEU A 105 -3.92 -2.68 -11.15
C LEU A 105 -3.31 -1.51 -10.37
N ALA A 106 -4.11 -0.53 -9.97
CA ALA A 106 -3.70 0.51 -9.03
C ALA A 106 -4.42 0.34 -7.70
N TYR A 107 -3.69 0.40 -6.59
CA TYR A 107 -4.25 0.23 -5.26
C TYR A 107 -3.52 1.06 -4.21
N VAL A 108 -4.26 1.46 -3.18
CA VAL A 108 -3.72 2.10 -1.98
C VAL A 108 -3.44 1.03 -0.94
N THR A 109 -2.27 1.08 -0.31
CA THR A 109 -2.00 0.37 0.94
C THR A 109 -1.98 1.34 2.10
N VAL A 110 -2.50 0.92 3.27
CA VAL A 110 -2.43 1.66 4.52
C VAL A 110 -2.06 0.71 5.65
N HIS A 111 -1.10 1.11 6.47
CA HIS A 111 -0.74 0.40 7.70
C HIS A 111 -0.19 1.38 8.74
N ARG A 112 -0.02 0.90 9.98
CA ARG A 112 0.67 1.66 11.02
C ARG A 112 2.08 2.03 10.53
N ARG A 113 2.52 3.26 10.79
CA ARG A 113 3.89 3.68 10.48
C ARG A 113 4.89 2.84 11.27
N ARG A 114 5.87 2.27 10.56
CA ARG A 114 7.00 1.61 11.22
C ARG A 114 7.87 2.66 11.93
N PRO A 115 8.23 2.49 13.21
CA PRO A 115 9.34 3.24 13.75
C PRO A 115 10.55 2.96 12.84
N GLY A 116 11.29 4.01 12.45
CA GLY A 116 12.44 3.83 11.55
C GLY A 116 13.38 2.76 12.09
N MET A 117 14.00 2.00 11.18
CA MET A 117 14.91 0.90 11.52
C MET A 117 15.93 1.35 12.57
N GLN A 118 15.78 0.87 13.81
CA GLN A 118 16.79 1.06 14.84
C GLN A 118 17.85 -0.01 14.61
N ILE A 119 19.01 0.40 14.11
CA ILE A 119 20.19 -0.47 14.07
C ILE A 119 20.63 -0.66 15.52
N GLY A 120 20.24 -1.78 16.13
CA GLY A 120 20.73 -2.18 17.44
C GLY A 120 22.23 -2.42 17.37
N ARG A 121 23.01 -1.67 18.14
CA ARG A 121 24.43 -1.97 18.33
C ARG A 121 24.52 -3.32 19.02
N ARG A 122 25.11 -4.31 18.33
CA ARG A 122 25.46 -5.61 18.94
C ARG A 122 26.35 -5.31 20.15
N ALA A 123 25.91 -5.71 21.35
CA ALA A 123 26.80 -5.79 22.48
C ALA A 123 27.64 -7.05 22.27
N ASP A 124 28.90 -6.86 21.87
CA ASP A 124 29.88 -7.94 21.87
C ASP A 124 30.14 -8.29 23.35
N GLY A 125 29.76 -9.51 23.71
CA GLY A 125 30.06 -10.16 24.98
C GLY A 125 30.73 -11.49 24.71
#